data_AF-A0A1D1WC92-F1
#
_entry.id   AF-A0A1D1WC92-F1
#
_cell.length_a   1.000
_cell.length_b   1.000
_cell.length_c   1.000
_cell.angle_alpha   90.00
_cell.angle_beta   90.00
_cell.angle_gamma   90.00
#
_symmetry.space_group_name_H-M   'P 1'
#
loop_
_entity.id
_entity.type
_entity.pdbx_description
1 polymer ?
#
loop_
_entity_poly.entity_id
_entity_poly.type
_entity_poly.pdbx_seq_one_letter_code
_entity_poly.pdbx_strand_id
1 'polypeptide(L)'
;MKGLKLNTVHSEDPRAKLKLVEYSAEELEKFAELADVIKQEIVTLKTLMNTMDPKQNVLDEYYKLSDSREGVMKGVEDVRRKRKLGFSYFVELKNRRYAEFNSALRIIQGILKTTYRQLTLGGDASLEPVDRFDPFSSGLEFMVKPKTKSWKNISYLSGGEKTISSLALIFSLHYFKPTPFYIMDEIDAALDYRNTSVIAFFVKERAVAAQFIIVSLRNQMFETAYRLIGICKPDHQSRSMYIDPPKLVISQEEDGTATGTADPHRQTGSAFSQATQAPAAPSEDGSRRPTMRKTGSVFSQATNHPDAIAEDDDTN
;
A
#
# COMPACT_ATOMS: atom_id res chain seq x y z
N MET A 1 -26.14 115.37 55.60
CA MET A 1 -25.97 114.62 54.33
C MET A 1 -24.50 114.61 53.95
N LYS A 2 -23.82 113.46 54.07
CA LYS A 2 -22.46 113.25 53.53
C LYS A 2 -22.61 112.30 52.34
N GLY A 3 -22.40 112.83 51.15
CA GLY A 3 -22.66 112.15 49.88
C GLY A 3 -21.79 110.91 49.69
N LEU A 4 -22.39 109.89 49.06
CA LEU A 4 -21.70 108.72 48.53
C LEU A 4 -20.62 109.18 47.53
N LYS A 5 -19.39 108.69 47.73
CA LYS A 5 -18.30 108.87 46.76
C LYS A 5 -18.32 107.71 45.76
N LEU A 6 -18.30 108.08 44.49
CA LEU A 6 -18.23 107.20 43.32
C LEU A 6 -16.86 106.49 43.32
N ASN A 7 -16.83 105.16 43.41
CA ASN A 7 -15.60 104.39 43.18
C ASN A 7 -15.39 104.21 41.67
N THR A 8 -14.38 104.86 41.13
CA THR A 8 -13.93 104.71 39.75
C THR A 8 -13.11 103.42 39.61
N VAL A 9 -13.55 102.52 38.75
CA VAL A 9 -12.82 101.32 38.35
C VAL A 9 -11.60 101.75 37.52
N HIS A 10 -10.40 101.62 38.09
CA HIS A 10 -9.16 101.75 37.32
C HIS A 10 -9.00 100.51 36.42
N SER A 11 -9.46 100.62 35.19
CA SER A 11 -9.01 99.75 34.10
C SER A 11 -7.58 100.19 33.74
N GLU A 12 -6.56 99.54 34.32
CA GLU A 12 -5.20 99.64 33.81
C GLU A 12 -5.13 98.81 32.51
N ASP A 13 -5.17 99.48 31.36
CA ASP A 13 -4.86 98.86 30.08
C ASP A 13 -3.37 98.45 30.09
N PRO A 14 -3.03 97.14 29.99
CA PRO A 14 -1.64 96.67 30.03
C PRO A 14 -0.78 97.20 28.87
N ARG A 15 -1.39 97.82 27.85
CA ARG A 15 -0.67 98.52 26.78
C ARG A 15 0.00 99.82 27.25
N ALA A 16 -0.44 100.41 28.36
CA ALA A 16 0.15 101.65 28.89
C ALA A 16 1.58 101.49 29.44
N LYS A 17 2.07 100.25 29.62
CA LYS A 17 3.44 99.95 30.10
C LYS A 17 4.43 99.62 28.97
N LEU A 18 4.00 99.62 27.71
CA LEU A 18 4.90 99.42 26.57
C LEU A 18 5.60 100.74 26.25
N LYS A 19 6.90 100.83 26.56
CA LYS A 19 7.75 101.90 26.03
C LYS A 19 7.96 101.67 24.54
N LEU A 20 7.66 102.67 23.73
CA LEU A 20 7.96 102.67 22.30
C LEU A 20 9.48 102.64 22.15
N VAL A 21 10.02 101.54 21.64
CA VAL A 21 11.44 101.45 21.29
C VAL A 21 11.61 102.13 19.94
N GLU A 22 12.15 103.35 19.97
CA GLU A 22 12.50 104.09 18.75
C GLU A 22 13.89 103.61 18.32
N TYR A 23 13.94 102.89 17.21
CA TYR A 23 15.20 102.41 16.62
C TYR A 23 15.91 103.57 15.91
N SER A 24 17.23 103.64 16.05
CA SER A 24 18.05 104.58 15.30
C SER A 24 18.04 104.24 13.80
N ALA A 25 18.29 105.23 12.93
CA ALA A 25 18.31 105.02 11.48
C ALA A 25 19.30 103.91 11.04
N GLU A 26 20.45 103.81 11.73
CA GLU A 26 21.47 102.79 11.49
C GLU A 26 21.04 101.38 11.91
N GLU A 27 20.24 101.25 12.97
CA GLU A 27 19.68 99.97 13.39
C GLU A 27 18.57 99.51 12.43
N LEU A 28 17.75 100.46 11.96
CA LEU A 28 16.71 100.19 10.97
C LEU A 28 17.30 99.70 9.64
N GLU A 29 18.44 100.26 9.23
CA GLU A 29 19.18 99.87 8.03
C GLU A 29 19.76 98.46 8.17
N LYS A 30 20.37 98.12 9.32
CA LYS A 30 20.84 96.76 9.60
C LYS A 30 19.70 95.73 9.62
N PHE A 31 18.54 96.09 10.16
CA PHE A 31 17.35 95.22 10.10
C PHE A 31 16.82 95.08 8.67
N ALA A 32 16.91 96.14 7.85
CA ALA A 32 16.54 96.08 6.43
C ALA A 32 17.47 95.16 5.63
N GLU A 33 18.79 95.26 5.84
CA GLU A 33 19.78 94.37 5.23
C GLU A 33 19.57 92.91 5.62
N LEU A 34 19.35 92.64 6.91
CA LEU A 34 19.05 91.29 7.41
C LEU A 34 17.72 90.76 6.82
N ALA A 35 16.70 91.62 6.71
CA ALA A 35 15.44 91.26 6.10
C ALA A 35 15.60 90.91 4.61
N ASP A 36 16.50 91.59 3.90
CA ASP A 36 16.76 91.31 2.48
C ASP A 36 17.53 90.01 2.28
N VAL A 37 18.49 89.68 3.16
CA VAL A 37 19.16 88.37 3.17
C VAL A 37 18.16 87.25 3.43
N ILE A 38 17.29 87.40 4.44
CA ILE A 38 16.25 86.40 4.76
C ILE A 38 15.28 86.24 3.58
N LYS A 39 14.90 87.33 2.91
CA LYS A 39 14.04 87.27 1.71
C LYS A 39 14.72 86.51 0.57
N GLN A 40 16.01 86.75 0.33
CA GLN A 40 16.77 86.03 -0.69
C GLN A 40 16.83 84.53 -0.37
N GLU A 41 17.06 84.16 0.89
CA GLU A 41 17.11 82.76 1.32
C GLU A 41 15.75 82.06 1.25
N ILE A 42 14.66 82.79 1.54
CA ILE A 42 13.30 82.30 1.28
C ILE A 42 13.08 82.04 -0.21
N VAL A 43 13.60 82.90 -1.09
CA VAL A 43 13.47 82.73 -2.55
C VAL A 43 14.27 81.53 -3.03
N THR A 44 15.51 81.34 -2.57
CA THR A 44 16.33 80.17 -2.95
C THR A 44 15.72 78.85 -2.44
N LEU A 45 15.17 78.84 -1.22
CA LEU A 45 14.47 77.67 -0.70
C LEU A 45 13.17 77.38 -1.47
N LYS A 46 12.43 78.42 -1.88
CA LYS A 46 11.23 78.25 -2.72
C LYS A 46 11.56 77.73 -4.11
N THR A 47 12.63 78.21 -4.74
CA THR A 47 13.06 77.67 -6.05
C THR A 47 13.53 76.23 -5.92
N LEU A 48 14.27 75.88 -4.87
CA LEU A 48 14.66 74.50 -4.57
C LEU A 48 13.43 73.59 -4.41
N MET A 49 12.44 74.02 -3.62
CA MET A 49 11.20 73.28 -3.37
C MET A 49 10.40 73.06 -4.66
N ASN A 50 10.31 74.07 -5.53
CA ASN A 50 9.65 73.94 -6.83
C ASN A 50 10.45 73.06 -7.80
N THR A 51 11.79 73.05 -7.71
CA THR A 51 12.64 72.17 -8.54
C THR A 51 12.47 70.70 -8.17
N MET A 52 12.24 70.40 -6.88
CA MET A 52 12.09 69.04 -6.38
C MET A 52 10.73 68.41 -6.68
N ASP A 53 9.72 69.21 -7.06
CA ASP A 53 8.33 68.79 -7.36
C ASP A 53 7.87 67.57 -6.52
N PRO A 54 7.79 67.72 -5.19
CA PRO A 54 7.50 66.60 -4.30
C PRO A 54 6.06 66.11 -4.53
N LYS A 55 5.94 64.97 -5.19
CA LYS A 55 4.65 64.28 -5.40
C LYS A 55 4.08 63.85 -4.05
N GLN A 56 3.06 64.57 -3.58
CA GLN A 56 2.39 64.32 -2.30
C GLN A 56 1.80 62.91 -2.18
N ASN A 57 1.46 62.27 -3.31
CA ASN A 57 0.80 60.96 -3.35
C ASN A 57 1.77 59.76 -3.26
N VAL A 58 3.10 60.00 -3.28
CA VAL A 58 4.10 58.91 -3.28
C VAL A 58 4.04 58.12 -1.98
N LEU A 59 3.73 58.78 -0.87
CA LEU A 59 3.63 58.12 0.43
C LEU A 59 2.42 57.18 0.49
N ASP A 60 1.26 57.63 -0.02
CA ASP A 60 0.05 56.81 -0.11
C ASP A 60 0.21 55.64 -1.08
N GLU A 61 0.88 55.85 -2.21
CA GLU A 61 1.21 54.80 -3.18
C GLU A 61 2.17 53.77 -2.58
N TYR A 62 3.17 54.23 -1.84
CA TYR A 62 4.11 53.38 -1.12
C TYR A 62 3.39 52.49 -0.10
N TYR A 63 2.50 53.06 0.73
CA TYR A 63 1.74 52.27 1.71
C TYR A 63 0.86 51.22 1.02
N LYS A 64 0.11 51.59 -0.03
CA LYS A 64 -0.70 50.64 -0.81
C LYS A 64 0.13 49.50 -1.43
N LEU A 65 1.30 49.84 -1.97
CA LEU A 65 2.20 48.85 -2.56
C LEU A 65 2.83 47.95 -1.49
N SER A 66 3.16 48.51 -0.32
CA SER A 66 3.68 47.77 0.83
C SER A 66 2.65 46.75 1.33
N ASP A 67 1.39 47.16 1.51
CA ASP A 67 0.30 46.28 1.94
C ASP A 67 0.03 45.17 0.92
N SER A 68 -0.01 45.52 -0.37
CA SER A 68 -0.15 44.56 -1.46
C SER A 68 1.00 43.55 -1.48
N ARG A 69 2.25 44.02 -1.31
CA ARG A 69 3.43 43.17 -1.22
C ARG A 69 3.37 42.22 -0.03
N GLU A 70 2.91 42.68 1.13
CA GLU A 70 2.73 41.84 2.31
C GLU A 70 1.69 40.74 2.05
N GLY A 71 0.56 41.08 1.43
CA GLY A 71 -0.46 40.11 1.03
C GLY A 71 0.08 39.04 0.06
N VAL A 72 0.84 39.45 -0.96
CA VAL A 72 1.47 38.52 -1.90
C VAL A 72 2.51 37.63 -1.21
N MET A 73 3.34 38.19 -0.32
CA MET A 73 4.32 37.43 0.46
C MET A 73 3.64 36.34 1.31
N LYS A 74 2.57 36.70 2.04
CA LYS A 74 1.77 35.73 2.81
C LYS A 74 1.20 34.63 1.92
N GLY A 75 0.65 34.99 0.75
CA GLY A 75 0.14 34.02 -0.21
C GLY A 75 1.22 33.05 -0.72
N VAL A 76 2.42 33.56 -1.03
CA VAL A 76 3.56 32.73 -1.46
C VAL A 76 4.01 31.78 -0.35
N GLU A 77 4.07 32.26 0.89
CA GLU A 77 4.43 31.43 2.05
C GLU A 77 3.42 30.31 2.30
N ASP A 78 2.12 30.61 2.19
CA ASP A 78 1.05 29.62 2.35
C ASP A 78 1.10 28.55 1.25
N VAL A 79 1.32 28.94 -0.01
CA VAL A 79 1.52 27.99 -1.11
C VAL A 79 2.76 27.13 -0.87
N ARG A 80 3.85 27.72 -0.38
CA ARG A 80 5.08 26.99 -0.06
C ARG A 80 4.86 25.99 1.08
N ARG A 81 4.10 26.38 2.11
CA ARG A 81 3.71 25.50 3.23
C ARG A 81 2.88 24.32 2.73
N LYS A 82 1.83 24.58 1.93
CA LYS A 82 0.99 23.54 1.31
C LYS A 82 1.80 22.60 0.42
N ARG A 83 2.71 23.13 -0.39
CA ARG A 83 3.62 22.33 -1.23
C ARG A 83 4.50 21.42 -0.38
N LYS A 84 5.09 21.94 0.71
CA LYS A 84 5.95 21.16 1.61
C LYS A 84 5.17 20.02 2.26
N LEU A 85 3.96 20.30 2.76
CA LEU A 85 3.08 19.30 3.36
C LEU A 85 2.65 18.22 2.35
N GLY A 86 2.24 18.63 1.15
CA GLY A 86 1.89 17.70 0.08
C GLY A 86 3.08 16.83 -0.33
N PHE A 87 4.28 17.40 -0.39
CA PHE A 87 5.50 16.66 -0.71
C PHE A 87 5.88 15.67 0.38
N SER A 88 5.79 16.03 1.67
CA SER A 88 6.08 15.10 2.76
C SER A 88 5.10 13.92 2.75
N TYR A 89 3.81 14.18 2.54
CA TYR A 89 2.79 13.14 2.43
C TYR A 89 3.03 12.22 1.21
N PHE A 90 3.41 12.79 0.07
CA PHE A 90 3.78 12.02 -1.12
C PHE A 90 4.97 11.09 -0.84
N VAL A 91 6.02 11.58 -0.16
CA VAL A 91 7.20 10.78 0.18
C VAL A 91 6.83 9.64 1.14
N GLU A 92 5.99 9.92 2.14
CA GLU A 92 5.49 8.90 3.07
C GLU A 92 4.73 7.80 2.34
N LEU A 93 3.76 8.16 1.49
CA LEU A 93 2.99 7.20 0.70
C LEU A 93 3.87 6.40 -0.25
N LYS A 94 4.86 7.04 -0.89
CA LYS A 94 5.81 6.36 -1.77
C LYS A 94 6.61 5.30 -1.00
N ASN A 95 7.09 5.64 0.19
CA ASN A 95 7.85 4.72 1.03
C ASN A 95 6.99 3.56 1.54
N ARG A 96 5.75 3.85 1.98
CA ARG A 96 4.80 2.83 2.41
C ARG A 96 4.47 1.86 1.28
N ARG A 97 4.16 2.37 0.09
CA ARG A 97 3.90 1.56 -1.12
C ARG A 97 5.10 0.66 -1.44
N TYR A 98 6.32 1.19 -1.39
CA TYR A 98 7.53 0.41 -1.66
C TYR A 98 7.76 -0.70 -0.62
N ALA A 99 7.56 -0.40 0.66
CA ALA A 99 7.74 -1.37 1.74
C ALA A 99 6.71 -2.51 1.65
N GLU A 100 5.42 -2.18 1.49
CA GLU A 100 4.34 -3.16 1.35
C GLU A 100 4.52 -4.04 0.11
N PHE A 101 4.86 -3.44 -1.04
CA PHE A 101 5.10 -4.17 -2.27
C PHE A 101 6.24 -5.18 -2.13
N ASN A 102 7.41 -4.74 -1.62
CA ASN A 102 8.55 -5.64 -1.48
C ASN A 102 8.33 -6.73 -0.43
N SER A 103 7.60 -6.43 0.65
CA SER A 103 7.22 -7.42 1.64
C SER A 103 6.34 -8.51 1.01
N ALA A 104 5.28 -8.11 0.30
CA ALA A 104 4.38 -9.04 -0.39
C ALA A 104 5.11 -9.85 -1.47
N LEU A 105 5.95 -9.20 -2.29
CA LEU A 105 6.70 -9.85 -3.35
C LEU A 105 7.63 -10.94 -2.81
N ARG A 106 8.33 -10.69 -1.70
CA ARG A 106 9.21 -11.70 -1.06
C ARG A 106 8.43 -12.93 -0.60
N ILE A 107 7.24 -12.73 -0.03
CA ILE A 107 6.37 -13.83 0.40
C ILE A 107 5.93 -14.64 -0.82
N ILE A 108 5.45 -13.97 -1.86
CA ILE A 108 5.01 -14.61 -3.12
C ILE A 108 6.16 -15.36 -3.79
N GLN A 109 7.38 -14.80 -3.83
CA GLN A 109 8.57 -15.48 -4.36
C GLN A 109 8.87 -16.79 -3.61
N GLY A 110 8.77 -16.80 -2.28
CA GLY A 110 9.00 -18.00 -1.47
C GLY A 110 7.97 -19.09 -1.73
N ILE A 111 6.69 -18.70 -1.82
CA ILE A 111 5.61 -19.63 -2.16
C ILE A 111 5.78 -20.15 -3.59
N LEU A 112 6.08 -19.28 -4.55
CA LEU A 112 6.30 -19.62 -5.95
C LEU A 112 7.36 -20.69 -6.13
N LYS A 113 8.51 -20.55 -5.47
CA LYS A 113 9.55 -21.59 -5.49
C LYS A 113 9.03 -22.94 -5.00
N THR A 114 8.29 -22.92 -3.89
CA THR A 114 7.77 -24.14 -3.27
C THR A 114 6.70 -24.79 -4.15
N THR A 115 5.72 -24.01 -4.61
CA THR A 115 4.63 -24.46 -5.46
C THR A 115 5.13 -24.96 -6.81
N TYR A 116 6.06 -24.25 -7.45
CA TYR A 116 6.64 -24.71 -8.71
C TYR A 116 7.34 -26.06 -8.53
N ARG A 117 8.18 -26.20 -7.50
CA ARG A 117 8.87 -27.48 -7.21
C ARG A 117 7.92 -28.63 -6.92
N GLN A 118 6.78 -28.36 -6.27
CA GLN A 118 5.72 -29.35 -6.03
C GLN A 118 5.08 -29.81 -7.35
N LEU A 119 4.77 -28.87 -8.25
CA LEU A 119 4.11 -29.17 -9.52
C LEU A 119 5.03 -29.87 -10.54
N THR A 120 6.32 -29.51 -10.59
CA THR A 120 7.28 -30.08 -11.56
C THR A 120 8.17 -31.19 -10.98
N LEU A 121 7.97 -31.56 -9.70
CA LEU A 121 8.78 -32.55 -8.97
C LEU A 121 10.31 -32.30 -9.10
N GLY A 122 10.68 -31.02 -9.00
CA GLY A 122 12.04 -30.51 -9.19
C GLY A 122 12.10 -29.18 -9.96
N GLY A 123 13.30 -28.66 -10.21
CA GLY A 123 13.48 -27.34 -10.86
C GLY A 123 13.38 -26.16 -9.88
N ASP A 124 13.30 -24.96 -10.43
CA ASP A 124 13.21 -23.72 -9.65
C ASP A 124 12.49 -22.60 -10.41
N ALA A 125 11.99 -21.61 -9.70
CA ALA A 125 11.30 -20.44 -10.25
C ALA A 125 11.74 -19.17 -9.52
N SER A 126 11.82 -18.05 -10.23
CA SER A 126 12.14 -16.74 -9.67
C SER A 126 11.28 -15.67 -10.31
N LEU A 127 10.79 -14.73 -9.50
CA LEU A 127 9.99 -13.59 -9.93
C LEU A 127 10.65 -12.33 -9.39
N GLU A 128 11.40 -11.59 -10.19
CA GLU A 128 12.19 -10.43 -9.72
C GLU A 128 11.75 -9.15 -10.43
N PRO A 129 11.83 -7.97 -9.78
CA PRO A 129 11.67 -6.70 -10.49
C PRO A 129 12.76 -6.51 -11.53
N VAL A 130 12.38 -6.04 -12.72
CA VAL A 130 13.34 -5.73 -13.80
C VAL A 130 14.29 -4.61 -13.36
N ASP A 131 13.74 -3.59 -12.70
CA ASP A 131 14.51 -2.51 -12.07
C ASP A 131 14.47 -2.66 -10.54
N ARG A 132 15.65 -2.80 -9.93
CA ARG A 132 15.80 -2.94 -8.47
C ARG A 132 15.70 -1.60 -7.73
N PHE A 133 15.92 -0.48 -8.42
CA PHE A 133 15.83 0.86 -7.84
C PHE A 133 14.40 1.39 -7.87
N ASP A 134 13.66 1.11 -8.95
CA ASP A 134 12.23 1.42 -9.06
C ASP A 134 11.41 0.23 -9.59
N PRO A 135 10.86 -0.64 -8.70
CA PRO A 135 10.11 -1.82 -9.12
C PRO A 135 8.80 -1.51 -9.85
N PHE A 136 8.37 -0.24 -9.87
CA PHE A 136 7.12 0.19 -10.50
C PHE A 136 7.32 0.65 -11.95
N SER A 137 8.56 0.78 -12.43
CA SER A 137 8.86 1.35 -13.75
C SER A 137 8.77 0.32 -14.88
N SER A 138 9.33 -0.88 -14.65
CA SER A 138 9.64 -1.86 -15.70
C SER A 138 9.02 -3.24 -15.46
N GLY A 139 8.16 -3.36 -14.44
CA GLY A 139 7.42 -4.59 -14.12
C GLY A 139 8.28 -5.70 -13.51
N LEU A 140 7.80 -6.94 -13.62
CA LEU A 140 8.42 -8.14 -13.05
C LEU A 140 8.89 -9.09 -14.16
N GLU A 141 10.07 -9.65 -13.97
CA GLU A 141 10.61 -10.72 -14.79
C GLU A 141 10.33 -12.08 -14.14
N PHE A 142 9.65 -12.97 -14.88
CA PHE A 142 9.39 -14.33 -14.46
C PHE A 142 10.33 -15.31 -15.15
N MET A 143 11.28 -15.82 -14.37
CA MET A 143 12.31 -16.77 -14.79
C MET A 143 12.07 -18.15 -14.19
N VAL A 144 12.29 -19.18 -14.99
CA VAL A 144 12.06 -20.57 -14.59
C VAL A 144 13.27 -21.43 -14.98
N LYS A 145 13.60 -22.36 -14.11
CA LYS A 145 14.62 -23.39 -14.32
C LYS A 145 13.96 -24.77 -14.26
N PRO A 146 13.59 -25.36 -15.40
CA PRO A 146 13.15 -26.76 -15.44
C PRO A 146 14.24 -27.70 -14.90
N LYS A 147 13.85 -28.87 -14.36
CA LYS A 147 14.73 -29.81 -13.61
C LYS A 147 16.10 -30.08 -14.27
N THR A 148 16.13 -30.19 -15.60
CA THR A 148 17.34 -30.53 -16.37
C THR A 148 17.83 -29.39 -17.27
N LYS A 149 17.25 -28.19 -17.17
CA LYS A 149 17.53 -27.06 -18.07
C LYS A 149 18.09 -25.85 -17.31
N SER A 150 18.66 -24.91 -18.06
CA SER A 150 19.09 -23.61 -17.55
C SER A 150 17.90 -22.69 -17.27
N TRP A 151 18.18 -21.59 -16.56
CA TRP A 151 17.22 -20.51 -16.35
C TRP A 151 16.79 -19.91 -17.69
N LYS A 152 15.48 -19.77 -17.90
CA LYS A 152 14.89 -19.14 -19.08
C LYS A 152 13.70 -18.28 -18.67
N ASN A 153 13.48 -17.21 -19.41
CA ASN A 153 12.27 -16.41 -19.29
C ASN A 153 11.06 -17.24 -19.72
N ILE A 154 9.92 -17.09 -19.03
CA ILE A 154 8.69 -17.81 -19.32
C ILE A 154 8.28 -17.73 -20.80
N SER A 155 8.57 -16.59 -21.46
CA SER A 155 8.28 -16.35 -22.87
C SER A 155 8.94 -17.38 -23.81
N TYR A 156 10.09 -17.93 -23.42
CA TYR A 156 10.87 -18.88 -24.21
C TYR A 156 10.69 -20.35 -23.81
N LEU A 157 9.73 -20.65 -22.93
CA LEU A 157 9.40 -22.03 -22.53
C LEU A 157 8.47 -22.72 -23.54
N SER A 158 8.41 -24.05 -23.49
CA SER A 158 7.44 -24.84 -24.26
C SER A 158 6.02 -24.63 -23.73
N GLY A 159 4.99 -24.98 -24.53
CA GLY A 159 3.58 -24.77 -24.16
C GLY A 159 3.22 -25.35 -22.79
N GLY A 160 3.54 -26.63 -22.54
CA GLY A 160 3.28 -27.27 -21.24
C GLY A 160 4.08 -26.65 -20.08
N GLU A 161 5.35 -26.30 -20.30
CA GLU A 161 6.17 -25.63 -19.28
C GLU A 161 5.61 -24.24 -18.93
N LYS A 162 5.12 -23.49 -19.93
CA LYS A 162 4.43 -22.20 -19.71
C LYS A 162 3.19 -22.41 -18.86
N THR A 163 2.35 -23.39 -19.18
CA THR A 163 1.12 -23.68 -18.44
C THR A 163 1.41 -24.01 -16.97
N ILE A 164 2.38 -24.90 -16.69
CA ILE A 164 2.74 -25.25 -15.31
C ILE A 164 3.33 -24.06 -14.55
N SER A 165 4.20 -23.28 -15.20
CA SER A 165 4.80 -22.09 -14.59
C SER A 165 3.75 -21.04 -14.24
N SER A 166 2.80 -20.80 -15.14
CA SER A 166 1.68 -19.89 -14.93
C SER A 166 0.75 -20.38 -13.81
N LEU A 167 0.39 -21.66 -13.78
CA LEU A 167 -0.39 -22.26 -12.70
C LEU A 167 0.32 -22.12 -11.35
N ALA A 168 1.64 -22.35 -11.31
CA ALA A 168 2.42 -22.18 -10.09
C ALA A 168 2.33 -20.74 -9.55
N LEU A 169 2.41 -19.74 -10.43
CA LEU A 169 2.26 -18.33 -10.05
C LEU A 169 0.84 -18.02 -9.55
N ILE A 170 -0.19 -18.48 -10.26
CA ILE A 170 -1.58 -18.29 -9.87
C ILE A 170 -1.85 -18.89 -8.49
N PHE A 171 -1.43 -20.13 -8.25
CA PHE A 171 -1.56 -20.79 -6.95
C PHE A 171 -0.77 -20.09 -5.84
N SER A 172 0.38 -19.50 -6.16
CA SER A 172 1.17 -18.74 -5.19
C SER A 172 0.47 -17.46 -4.75
N LEU A 173 -0.16 -16.76 -5.71
CA LEU A 173 -0.98 -15.58 -5.43
C LEU A 173 -2.21 -15.95 -4.59
N HIS A 174 -2.85 -17.07 -4.89
CA HIS A 174 -3.98 -17.59 -4.12
C HIS A 174 -3.59 -18.03 -2.71
N TYR A 175 -2.38 -18.54 -2.51
CA TYR A 175 -1.91 -18.82 -1.16
C TYR A 175 -1.65 -17.54 -0.36
N PHE A 176 -1.11 -16.50 -1.02
CA PHE A 176 -0.91 -15.20 -0.38
C PHE A 176 -2.24 -14.52 0.00
N LYS A 177 -3.26 -14.65 -0.86
CA LYS A 177 -4.61 -14.13 -0.60
C LYS A 177 -5.66 -15.19 -0.98
N PRO A 178 -6.09 -16.02 -0.01
CA PRO A 178 -7.02 -17.11 -0.28
C PRO A 178 -8.39 -16.58 -0.69
N THR A 179 -9.02 -17.28 -1.64
CA THR A 179 -10.39 -17.03 -2.09
C THR A 179 -11.23 -18.29 -1.93
N PRO A 180 -12.53 -18.15 -1.62
CA PRO A 180 -13.36 -19.31 -1.29
C PRO A 180 -13.69 -20.21 -2.49
N PHE A 181 -13.63 -19.69 -3.72
CA PHE A 181 -13.94 -20.45 -4.95
C PHE A 181 -12.90 -20.18 -6.05
N TYR A 182 -12.67 -21.20 -6.88
CA TYR A 182 -11.79 -21.19 -8.04
C TYR A 182 -12.47 -21.89 -9.22
N ILE A 183 -12.46 -21.25 -10.39
CA ILE A 183 -12.98 -21.81 -11.64
C ILE A 183 -11.83 -21.87 -12.64
N MET A 184 -11.60 -23.04 -13.22
CA MET A 184 -10.52 -23.30 -14.17
C MET A 184 -11.08 -24.03 -15.38
N ASP A 185 -10.80 -23.50 -16.57
CA ASP A 185 -11.28 -24.05 -17.84
C ASP A 185 -10.11 -24.53 -18.69
N GLU A 186 -10.12 -25.82 -19.06
CA GLU A 186 -9.15 -26.49 -19.93
C GLU A 186 -7.66 -26.21 -19.62
N ILE A 187 -7.33 -26.05 -18.34
CA ILE A 187 -5.96 -25.74 -17.88
C ILE A 187 -4.95 -26.85 -18.20
N ASP A 188 -5.42 -28.03 -18.57
CA ASP A 188 -4.66 -29.24 -18.85
C ASP A 188 -4.54 -29.58 -20.34
N ALA A 189 -5.07 -28.73 -21.23
CA ALA A 189 -5.03 -28.96 -22.68
C ALA A 189 -3.59 -29.14 -23.21
N ALA A 190 -2.65 -28.33 -22.71
CA ALA A 190 -1.25 -28.33 -23.12
C ALA A 190 -0.34 -29.27 -22.31
N LEU A 191 -0.92 -30.10 -21.43
CA LEU A 191 -0.17 -30.94 -20.49
C LEU A 191 -0.17 -32.42 -20.89
N ASP A 192 0.90 -33.13 -20.51
CA ASP A 192 1.00 -34.59 -20.64
C ASP A 192 0.33 -35.28 -19.44
N TYR A 193 0.06 -36.58 -19.58
CA TYR A 193 -0.65 -37.36 -18.56
C TYR A 193 -0.03 -37.25 -17.16
N ARG A 194 1.32 -37.21 -17.07
CA ARG A 194 2.03 -37.13 -15.78
C ARG A 194 1.81 -35.79 -15.10
N ASN A 195 2.01 -34.69 -15.82
CA ASN A 195 1.84 -33.36 -15.22
C ASN A 195 0.37 -33.09 -14.89
N THR A 196 -0.57 -33.57 -15.72
CA THR A 196 -2.01 -33.52 -15.42
C THR A 196 -2.33 -34.24 -14.11
N SER A 197 -1.83 -35.46 -13.88
CA SER A 197 -2.03 -36.17 -12.62
C SER A 197 -1.46 -35.45 -11.40
N VAL A 198 -0.26 -34.85 -11.52
CA VAL A 198 0.35 -34.07 -10.43
C VAL A 198 -0.51 -32.86 -10.06
N ILE A 199 -1.03 -32.14 -11.07
CA ILE A 199 -1.91 -30.99 -10.84
C ILE A 199 -3.25 -31.43 -10.23
N ALA A 200 -3.84 -32.51 -10.71
CA ALA A 200 -5.08 -33.06 -10.16
C ALA A 200 -4.94 -33.37 -8.66
N PHE A 201 -3.85 -34.04 -8.29
CA PHE A 201 -3.54 -34.33 -6.88
C PHE A 201 -3.31 -33.05 -6.07
N PHE A 202 -2.53 -32.11 -6.60
CA PHE A 202 -2.28 -30.81 -5.96
C PHE A 202 -3.58 -30.04 -5.70
N VAL A 203 -4.49 -29.98 -6.68
CA VAL A 203 -5.79 -29.34 -6.52
C VAL A 203 -6.62 -30.07 -5.45
N LYS A 204 -6.64 -31.41 -5.46
CA LYS A 204 -7.39 -32.19 -4.47
C LYS A 204 -6.95 -31.89 -3.04
N GLU A 205 -5.64 -31.77 -2.79
CA GLU A 205 -5.12 -31.37 -1.47
C GLU A 205 -5.55 -29.96 -1.08
N ARG A 206 -5.60 -29.03 -2.04
CA ARG A 206 -6.03 -27.65 -1.82
C ARG A 206 -7.55 -27.50 -1.68
N ALA A 207 -8.32 -28.42 -2.25
CA ALA A 207 -9.77 -28.39 -2.25
C ALA A 207 -10.40 -28.56 -0.85
N VAL A 208 -9.59 -28.91 0.17
CA VAL A 208 -10.02 -28.92 1.58
C VAL A 208 -10.28 -27.50 2.11
N ALA A 209 -9.51 -26.51 1.64
CA ALA A 209 -9.58 -25.14 2.13
C ALA A 209 -10.41 -24.20 1.22
N ALA A 210 -10.68 -24.61 -0.02
CA ALA A 210 -11.41 -23.81 -1.00
C ALA A 210 -12.14 -24.68 -2.03
N GLN A 211 -13.20 -24.16 -2.65
CA GLN A 211 -13.95 -24.89 -3.67
C GLN A 211 -13.29 -24.74 -5.04
N PHE A 212 -13.01 -25.86 -5.70
CA PHE A 212 -12.50 -25.89 -7.08
C PHE A 212 -13.56 -26.43 -8.05
N ILE A 213 -13.81 -25.69 -9.12
CA ILE A 213 -14.61 -26.09 -10.27
C ILE A 213 -13.67 -26.16 -11.46
N ILE A 214 -13.42 -27.35 -11.98
CA ILE A 214 -12.51 -27.57 -13.09
C ILE A 214 -13.27 -28.18 -14.26
N VAL A 215 -13.14 -27.56 -15.42
CA VAL A 215 -13.57 -28.10 -16.71
C VAL A 215 -12.35 -28.72 -17.37
N SER A 216 -12.43 -30.01 -17.68
CA SER A 216 -11.34 -30.76 -18.29
C SER A 216 -11.89 -31.94 -19.09
N LEU A 217 -11.17 -32.31 -20.14
CA LEU A 217 -11.41 -33.52 -20.95
C LEU A 217 -10.44 -34.66 -20.64
N ARG A 218 -9.49 -34.46 -19.71
CA ARG A 218 -8.50 -35.49 -19.34
C ARG A 218 -8.98 -36.31 -18.15
N ASN A 219 -8.99 -37.63 -18.31
CA ASN A 219 -9.37 -38.57 -17.24
C ASN A 219 -8.61 -38.30 -15.93
N GLN A 220 -7.29 -38.03 -16.03
CA GLN A 220 -6.43 -37.82 -14.87
C GLN A 220 -6.87 -36.63 -13.99
N MET A 221 -7.52 -35.60 -14.55
CA MET A 221 -8.04 -34.48 -13.77
C MET A 221 -9.27 -34.90 -12.97
N PHE A 222 -10.28 -35.42 -13.67
CA PHE A 222 -11.59 -35.63 -13.07
C PHE A 222 -11.71 -36.95 -12.29
N GLU A 223 -10.79 -37.91 -12.46
CA GLU A 223 -10.69 -39.12 -11.62
C GLU A 223 -10.55 -38.79 -10.12
N THR A 224 -9.94 -37.64 -9.80
CA THR A 224 -9.70 -37.21 -8.42
C THR A 224 -10.85 -36.39 -7.82
N ALA A 225 -11.88 -36.07 -8.61
CA ALA A 225 -12.96 -35.16 -8.23
C ALA A 225 -13.95 -35.79 -7.25
N TYR A 226 -14.48 -34.96 -6.33
CA TYR A 226 -15.54 -35.37 -5.40
C TYR A 226 -16.91 -35.50 -6.07
N ARG A 227 -17.15 -34.70 -7.11
CA ARG A 227 -18.38 -34.68 -7.91
C ARG A 227 -18.01 -34.43 -9.37
N LEU A 228 -18.60 -35.21 -10.24
CA LEU A 228 -18.52 -35.05 -11.69
C LEU A 228 -19.79 -34.40 -12.20
N ILE A 229 -19.65 -33.43 -13.10
CA ILE A 229 -20.78 -32.79 -13.79
C ILE A 229 -20.59 -33.06 -15.29
N GLY A 230 -21.43 -33.92 -15.84
CA GLY A 230 -21.48 -34.19 -17.27
C GLY A 230 -22.43 -33.23 -17.97
N ILE A 231 -22.01 -32.68 -19.11
CA ILE A 231 -22.84 -31.85 -19.97
C ILE A 231 -23.18 -32.65 -21.23
N CYS A 232 -24.46 -32.76 -21.57
CA CYS A 232 -24.93 -33.41 -22.78
C CYS A 232 -25.88 -32.47 -23.56
N LYS A 233 -26.04 -32.70 -24.87
CA LYS A 233 -26.86 -31.85 -25.74
C LYS A 233 -27.89 -32.65 -26.56
N PRO A 234 -28.84 -33.36 -25.92
CA PRO A 234 -29.94 -33.99 -26.63
C PRO A 234 -30.85 -32.92 -27.25
N ASP A 235 -31.32 -33.15 -28.48
CA ASP A 235 -32.29 -32.28 -29.18
C ASP A 235 -31.88 -30.80 -29.23
N HIS A 236 -30.59 -30.53 -29.44
CA HIS A 236 -30.00 -29.18 -29.44
C HIS A 236 -30.12 -28.39 -28.11
N GLN A 237 -30.57 -29.02 -27.03
CA GLN A 237 -30.69 -28.40 -25.70
C GLN A 237 -29.58 -28.88 -24.77
N SER A 238 -28.82 -27.96 -24.18
CA SER A 238 -27.81 -28.29 -23.18
C SER A 238 -28.50 -28.75 -21.88
N ARG A 239 -28.19 -29.97 -21.45
CA ARG A 239 -28.58 -30.54 -20.15
C ARG A 239 -27.34 -30.91 -19.36
N SER A 240 -27.42 -30.82 -18.04
CA SER A 240 -26.35 -31.26 -17.15
C SER A 240 -26.84 -32.36 -16.22
N MET A 241 -25.95 -33.29 -15.91
CA MET A 241 -26.17 -34.36 -14.95
C MET A 241 -24.95 -34.43 -14.04
N TYR A 242 -25.11 -34.84 -12.79
CA TYR A 242 -23.98 -34.98 -11.87
C TYR A 242 -23.97 -36.35 -11.21
N ILE A 243 -22.76 -36.80 -10.86
CA ILE A 243 -22.50 -38.07 -10.19
C ILE A 243 -21.48 -37.80 -9.08
N ASP A 244 -21.63 -38.46 -7.94
CA ASP A 244 -20.67 -38.42 -6.83
C ASP A 244 -19.85 -39.74 -6.85
N PRO A 245 -18.63 -39.78 -7.42
CA PRO A 245 -17.85 -41.02 -7.54
C PRO A 245 -17.62 -41.78 -6.22
N PRO A 246 -17.36 -41.12 -5.06
CA PRO A 246 -17.17 -41.83 -3.80
C PRO A 246 -18.36 -42.69 -3.34
N LYS A 247 -19.57 -42.42 -3.87
CA LYS A 247 -20.79 -43.19 -3.53
C LYS A 247 -21.01 -44.38 -4.46
N LEU A 248 -20.22 -44.52 -5.52
CA LEU A 248 -20.29 -45.61 -6.49
C LEU A 248 -19.39 -46.80 -6.11
N VAL A 249 -19.10 -47.00 -4.82
CA VAL A 249 -18.51 -48.28 -4.37
C VAL A 249 -19.48 -49.36 -4.83
N ILE A 250 -19.09 -50.06 -5.88
CA ILE A 250 -19.85 -51.16 -6.46
C ILE A 250 -19.96 -52.16 -5.31
N SER A 251 -21.16 -52.28 -4.74
CA SER A 251 -21.52 -53.45 -3.96
C SER A 251 -21.30 -54.62 -4.89
N GLN A 252 -20.16 -55.29 -4.73
CA GLN A 252 -20.00 -56.64 -5.24
C GLN A 252 -21.11 -57.42 -4.54
N GLU A 253 -22.19 -57.69 -5.28
CA GLU A 253 -23.17 -58.69 -4.87
C GLU A 253 -22.35 -59.97 -4.69
N GLU A 254 -22.13 -60.36 -3.44
CA GLU A 254 -21.75 -61.72 -3.12
C GLU A 254 -22.86 -62.60 -3.68
N ASP A 255 -22.56 -63.33 -4.75
CA ASP A 255 -23.41 -64.40 -5.26
C ASP A 255 -23.72 -65.35 -4.10
N GLY A 256 -24.93 -65.20 -3.57
CA GLY A 256 -25.49 -66.06 -2.54
C GLY A 256 -25.55 -67.48 -3.08
N THR A 257 -24.66 -68.32 -2.58
CA THR A 257 -24.66 -69.76 -2.80
C THR A 257 -25.95 -70.36 -2.23
N ALA A 258 -26.92 -70.62 -3.11
CA ALA A 258 -28.04 -71.49 -2.81
C ALA A 258 -27.57 -72.95 -2.81
N THR A 259 -27.52 -73.52 -1.61
CA THR A 259 -27.33 -74.95 -1.34
C THR A 259 -28.58 -75.77 -1.70
N GLY A 260 -28.38 -76.91 -2.39
CA GLY A 260 -29.37 -77.96 -2.66
C GLY A 260 -29.76 -78.02 -4.15
N THR A 261 -29.63 -79.10 -4.91
CA THR A 261 -29.65 -80.54 -4.61
C THR A 261 -28.87 -81.30 -5.71
N ALA A 262 -28.35 -82.47 -5.35
CA ALA A 262 -27.55 -83.35 -6.19
C ALA A 262 -28.25 -83.86 -7.45
N ASP A 263 -27.49 -83.98 -8.55
CA ASP A 263 -27.70 -85.00 -9.57
C ASP A 263 -26.35 -85.38 -10.22
N PRO A 264 -26.00 -86.68 -10.40
CA PRO A 264 -24.69 -87.11 -10.82
C PRO A 264 -24.68 -87.53 -12.29
N HIS A 265 -24.04 -86.78 -13.17
CA HIS A 265 -23.35 -87.29 -14.36
C HIS A 265 -22.75 -86.12 -15.15
N ARG A 266 -21.41 -86.08 -15.27
CA ARG A 266 -20.67 -86.12 -16.55
C ARG A 266 -19.28 -85.47 -16.40
N GLN A 267 -18.29 -86.27 -16.77
CA GLN A 267 -16.86 -85.97 -16.91
C GLN A 267 -16.59 -84.74 -17.78
N THR A 268 -15.53 -83.97 -17.49
CA THR A 268 -14.22 -84.04 -18.18
C THR A 268 -13.26 -82.90 -17.78
N GLY A 269 -11.99 -83.26 -17.53
CA GLY A 269 -10.76 -82.45 -17.75
C GLY A 269 -10.52 -81.27 -16.81
N SER A 270 -9.63 -81.33 -15.81
CA SER A 270 -8.15 -81.20 -15.93
C SER A 270 -7.72 -79.93 -16.69
N ALA A 271 -6.85 -79.05 -16.19
CA ALA A 271 -5.79 -79.23 -15.22
C ALA A 271 -5.18 -77.87 -14.79
N PHE A 272 -4.55 -77.90 -13.61
CA PHE A 272 -3.26 -77.27 -13.23
C PHE A 272 -3.10 -75.74 -13.31
N SER A 273 -2.98 -75.08 -12.14
CA SER A 273 -1.71 -74.74 -11.42
C SER A 273 -1.15 -73.39 -11.90
N GLN A 274 -0.73 -72.46 -11.04
CA GLN A 274 0.21 -72.67 -9.94
C GLN A 274 0.20 -71.47 -8.98
N ALA A 275 0.50 -71.76 -7.72
CA ALA A 275 0.71 -70.81 -6.63
C ALA A 275 2.06 -70.08 -6.74
N THR A 276 2.13 -68.86 -6.18
CA THR A 276 3.38 -68.37 -5.58
C THR A 276 3.09 -67.56 -4.32
N GLN A 277 3.72 -68.01 -3.23
CA GLN A 277 3.63 -67.52 -1.86
C GLN A 277 4.34 -66.17 -1.68
N ALA A 278 3.80 -65.38 -0.74
CA ALA A 278 4.48 -64.28 -0.08
C ALA A 278 5.50 -64.79 0.96
N PRO A 279 6.54 -64.00 1.31
CA PRO A 279 7.24 -64.16 2.57
C PRO A 279 6.86 -63.08 3.59
N ALA A 280 6.80 -63.53 4.85
CA ALA A 280 6.43 -62.81 6.05
C ALA A 280 7.50 -61.82 6.55
N ALA A 281 7.05 -60.83 7.32
CA ALA A 281 7.85 -59.93 8.13
C ALA A 281 8.35 -60.62 9.44
N PRO A 282 9.44 -60.14 10.05
CA PRO A 282 9.74 -60.42 11.45
C PRO A 282 9.52 -59.20 12.36
N SER A 283 9.06 -59.50 13.57
CA SER A 283 8.76 -58.62 14.70
C SER A 283 9.97 -58.34 15.61
N GLU A 284 9.98 -57.11 16.17
CA GLU A 284 10.46 -56.61 17.47
C GLU A 284 11.71 -57.21 18.17
N ASP A 285 12.65 -56.33 18.57
CA ASP A 285 13.09 -56.24 19.98
C ASP A 285 13.81 -54.90 20.30
N GLY A 286 13.40 -54.29 21.42
CA GLY A 286 14.28 -53.83 22.50
C GLY A 286 15.35 -52.75 22.31
N SER A 287 15.12 -51.60 22.99
CA SER A 287 15.96 -51.07 24.09
C SER A 287 16.42 -49.60 23.99
N ARG A 288 16.16 -48.89 25.11
CA ARG A 288 16.88 -47.74 25.72
C ARG A 288 16.54 -46.30 25.30
N ARG A 289 15.74 -45.68 26.18
CA ARG A 289 15.87 -44.26 26.61
C ARG A 289 17.23 -44.03 27.30
N PRO A 290 17.65 -42.77 27.39
CA PRO A 290 17.87 -42.20 28.72
C PRO A 290 17.29 -40.79 28.91
N THR A 291 17.19 -40.45 30.19
CA THR A 291 16.58 -39.31 30.85
C THR A 291 17.50 -38.09 31.03
N MET A 292 16.84 -36.93 31.21
CA MET A 292 17.23 -35.75 32.01
C MET A 292 18.36 -34.80 31.53
N ARG A 293 17.98 -33.52 31.36
CA ARG A 293 18.47 -32.42 32.21
C ARG A 293 17.50 -31.23 32.24
N LYS A 294 17.00 -30.92 33.44
CA LYS A 294 16.42 -29.63 33.83
C LYS A 294 17.57 -28.65 34.04
N THR A 295 17.46 -27.44 33.51
CA THR A 295 18.13 -26.25 34.04
C THR A 295 17.08 -25.13 34.09
N GLY A 296 16.79 -24.67 35.31
CA GLY A 296 15.99 -23.47 35.56
C GLY A 296 16.85 -22.21 35.56
N SER A 297 16.19 -21.09 35.29
CA SER A 297 16.52 -19.71 35.68
C SER A 297 15.35 -18.90 35.10
N VAL A 298 14.29 -18.53 35.83
CA VAL A 298 14.19 -17.54 36.91
C VAL A 298 14.94 -16.25 36.58
N PHE A 299 14.25 -15.34 35.89
CA PHE A 299 14.38 -13.91 36.19
C PHE A 299 13.00 -13.25 36.14
N SER A 300 12.47 -13.07 37.34
CA SER A 300 11.45 -12.08 37.66
C SER A 300 12.16 -10.74 37.80
N GLN A 301 11.65 -9.69 37.18
CA GLN A 301 11.62 -8.37 37.80
C GLN A 301 10.47 -7.55 37.21
N ALA A 302 9.44 -7.43 38.03
CA ALA A 302 8.50 -6.33 38.01
C ALA A 302 9.18 -5.07 38.54
N THR A 303 8.94 -3.93 37.90
CA THR A 303 8.82 -2.64 38.60
C THR A 303 7.70 -1.83 37.95
N ASN A 304 6.86 -1.32 38.84
CA ASN A 304 5.64 -0.58 38.61
C ASN A 304 5.85 0.77 37.89
N HIS A 305 4.81 1.15 37.12
CA HIS A 305 4.10 2.44 37.03
C HIS A 305 4.54 3.63 37.93
N PRO A 306 4.04 4.87 37.68
CA PRO A 306 3.29 5.42 36.54
C PRO A 306 3.82 6.79 36.07
N ASP A 307 3.26 7.35 34.98
CA ASP A 307 2.92 8.77 34.91
C ASP A 307 1.88 8.97 33.82
N ALA A 308 0.64 9.15 34.29
CA ALA A 308 -0.48 9.65 33.52
C ALA A 308 -0.45 11.18 33.67
N ILE A 309 -0.35 11.90 32.56
CA ILE A 309 -0.63 13.33 32.52
C ILE A 309 -2.01 13.47 31.88
N ALA A 310 -2.97 13.82 32.73
CA ALA A 310 -4.28 14.33 32.38
C ALA A 310 -4.44 15.65 33.13
N GLU A 311 -4.36 16.76 32.39
CA GLU A 311 -4.77 18.14 32.72
C GLU A 311 -4.86 18.85 31.35
N ASP A 312 -5.79 19.73 31.02
CA ASP A 312 -6.99 20.18 31.69
C ASP A 312 -7.90 20.80 30.62
N ASP A 313 -9.19 20.70 30.88
CA ASP A 313 -10.28 21.40 30.23
C ASP A 313 -10.43 22.73 30.97
N ASP A 314 -10.15 23.87 30.32
CA ASP A 314 -10.56 25.19 30.79
C ASP A 314 -10.68 26.17 29.61
N THR A 315 -11.93 26.48 29.28
CA THR A 315 -12.47 27.79 28.86
C THR A 315 -11.62 28.70 27.95
N ASN A 316 -12.03 28.82 26.68
CA ASN A 316 -12.67 30.02 26.09
C ASN A 316 -13.14 29.74 24.65
#